data_AF-A0A2U6J894-F1
#
_entry.id   AF-A0A2U6J894-F1
#
_cell.length_a   1.000
_cell.length_b   1.000
_cell.length_c   1.000
_cell.angle_alpha   90.00
_cell.angle_beta   90.00
_cell.angle_gamma   90.00
#
_symmetry.space_group_name_H-M   'P 1'
#
loop_
_entity.id
_entity.type
_entity.pdbx_description
1 polymer ?
#
loop_
_entity_poly.entity_id
_entity_poly.type
_entity_poly.pdbx_seq_one_letter_code
_entity_poly.pdbx_strand_id
1 'polypeptide(L)' 'GNQIGAAFWQTISGEHGLDGSGMYAGSSDLQLERMNVYFNEASGKKYVPRAVLVDLEPGTMDAVRAGPFGQLFRPDNFVF' A
#
# COMPACT_ATOMS: atom_id res chain seq x y z
N GLY A 1 -5.67 10.94 10.19
CA GLY A 1 -5.44 10.78 8.73
C GLY A 1 -4.82 9.43 8.42
N ASN A 2 -3.58 9.22 8.86
CA ASN A 2 -2.77 8.04 8.49
C ASN A 2 -3.36 6.68 8.93
N GLN A 3 -4.00 6.59 10.10
CA GLN A 3 -4.67 5.34 10.54
C GLN A 3 -5.84 4.94 9.62
N ILE A 4 -6.63 5.92 9.17
CA ILE A 4 -7.73 5.68 8.22
C ILE A 4 -7.16 5.36 6.83
N GLY A 5 -6.09 6.06 6.43
CA GLY A 5 -5.37 5.77 5.18
C GLY A 5 -4.82 4.35 5.14
N ALA A 6 -4.27 3.84 6.24
CA ALA A 6 -3.78 2.47 6.34
C ALA A 6 -4.91 1.45 6.11
N ALA A 7 -6.07 1.66 6.74
CA ALA A 7 -7.25 0.80 6.54
C ALA A 7 -7.74 0.85 5.08
N PHE A 8 -7.79 2.03 4.46
CA PHE A 8 -8.14 2.18 3.05
C PHE A 8 -7.21 1.36 2.13
N TRP A 9 -5.89 1.51 2.31
CA TRP A 9 -4.91 0.80 1.50
C TRP A 9 -4.93 -0.71 1.72
N GLN A 10 -5.22 -1.17 2.93
CA GLN A 10 -5.43 -2.59 3.23
C GLN A 10 -6.64 -3.14 2.47
N THR A 11 -7.78 -2.44 2.48
CA THR A 11 -8.99 -2.87 1.77
C THR A 11 -8.76 -2.95 0.26
N ILE A 12 -8.25 -1.86 -0.34
CA ILE A 12 -8.01 -1.80 -1.79
C ILE A 12 -6.96 -2.82 -2.23
N SER A 13 -5.91 -3.04 -1.43
CA SER A 13 -4.91 -4.08 -1.72
C SER A 13 -5.55 -5.47 -1.73
N GLY A 14 -6.42 -5.77 -0.76
CA GLY A 14 -7.15 -7.05 -0.72
C GLY A 14 -8.09 -7.27 -1.90
N GLU A 15 -8.83 -6.23 -2.32
CA GLU A 15 -9.71 -6.30 -3.50
C GLU A 15 -8.91 -6.60 -4.78
N HIS A 16 -7.74 -5.99 -4.91
CA HIS A 16 -6.80 -6.21 -6.02
C HIS A 16 -5.93 -7.46 -5.86
N GLY A 17 -6.13 -8.27 -4.81
CA GLY A 17 -5.39 -9.51 -4.59
C GLY A 17 -3.91 -9.31 -4.27
N LEU A 18 -3.55 -8.16 -3.72
CA LEU A 18 -2.19 -7.86 -3.27
C LEU A 18 -1.99 -8.31 -1.82
N ASP A 19 -0.83 -8.90 -1.54
CA ASP A 19 -0.42 -9.23 -0.18
C ASP A 19 0.15 -8.02 0.58
N GLY A 20 0.55 -8.24 1.84
CA GLY A 20 1.15 -7.21 2.71
C GLY A 20 2.45 -6.58 2.19
N SER A 21 3.08 -7.20 1.18
CA SER A 21 4.29 -6.73 0.53
C SER A 21 4.04 -6.06 -0.83
N GLY A 22 2.78 -6.04 -1.28
CA GLY A 22 2.37 -5.51 -2.59
C GLY A 22 2.54 -6.50 -3.74
N MET A 23 2.75 -7.79 -3.46
CA MET A 23 2.84 -8.81 -4.51
C MET A 23 1.45 -9.33 -4.86
N TYR A 24 1.19 -9.50 -6.15
CA TYR A 24 -0.07 -10.09 -6.60
C TYR A 24 -0.13 -11.59 -6.28
N ALA A 25 -1.11 -11.95 -5.45
CA ALA A 25 -1.46 -13.32 -5.05
C ALA A 25 -2.93 -13.65 -5.39
N GLY A 26 -3.57 -12.83 -6.24
CA GLY A 26 -4.93 -13.03 -6.71
C GLY A 26 -5.07 -14.18 -7.71
N SER A 27 -6.33 -14.47 -8.06
CA SER A 27 -6.70 -15.59 -8.93
C SER A 27 -7.57 -15.18 -10.12
N SER A 28 -7.88 -13.89 -10.26
CA SER A 28 -8.79 -13.37 -11.28
C SER A 28 -8.21 -12.13 -11.97
N ASP A 29 -8.31 -12.10 -13.30
CA ASP A 29 -7.90 -10.96 -14.13
C ASP A 29 -8.69 -9.68 -13.80
N LEU A 30 -9.91 -9.81 -13.26
CA LEU A 30 -10.70 -8.67 -12.81
C LEU A 30 -9.97 -7.88 -11.71
N GLN A 31 -9.18 -8.55 -10.88
CA GLN A 31 -8.40 -7.91 -9.82
C GLN A 31 -7.23 -7.09 -10.36
N LEU A 32 -6.81 -7.34 -11.61
CA LEU A 32 -5.76 -6.58 -12.29
C LEU A 32 -6.31 -5.36 -13.04
N GLU A 33 -7.63 -5.27 -13.24
CA GLU A 33 -8.23 -4.15 -13.94
C GLU A 33 -7.99 -2.83 -13.21
N ARG A 34 -7.55 -1.81 -13.95
CA ARG A 34 -7.36 -0.44 -13.47
C ARG A 34 -6.47 -0.31 -12.23
N MET A 35 -5.62 -1.31 -11.96
CA MET A 35 -4.63 -1.32 -10.87
C MET A 35 -3.77 -0.05 -10.86
N ASN A 36 -3.47 0.48 -12.05
CA ASN A 36 -2.67 1.68 -12.25
C ASN A 36 -3.28 2.96 -11.67
N VAL A 37 -4.58 2.98 -11.37
CA VAL A 37 -5.27 4.13 -10.73
C VAL A 37 -4.71 4.38 -9.34
N TYR A 38 -4.55 3.33 -8.55
CA TYR A 38 -4.10 3.43 -7.16
C TYR A 38 -2.65 3.00 -6.96
N PHE A 39 -2.10 2.15 -7.83
CA PHE A 39 -0.76 1.60 -7.68
C PHE A 39 0.15 1.94 -8.86
N ASN A 40 1.45 1.96 -8.58
CA ASN A 40 2.50 1.83 -9.59
C ASN A 40 2.99 0.39 -9.61
N GLU A 41 3.14 -0.20 -10.79
CA GLU A 41 3.87 -1.45 -10.94
C GLU A 41 5.38 -1.17 -10.91
N ALA A 42 6.08 -1.85 -10.01
CA ALA A 42 7.53 -1.90 -9.90
C ALA A 42 8.05 -3.22 -10.49
N SER A 43 9.36 -3.42 -10.44
CA SER A 43 9.98 -4.68 -10.91
C SER A 43 9.39 -5.90 -10.21
N GLY A 44 9.12 -6.96 -10.97
CA GLY A 44 8.73 -8.26 -10.44
C GLY A 44 7.26 -8.36 -10.00
N LYS A 45 6.33 -7.65 -10.64
CA LYS A 45 4.89 -7.62 -10.29
C LYS A 45 4.62 -7.15 -8.86
N LYS A 46 5.51 -6.29 -8.35
CA LYS A 46 5.31 -5.61 -7.07
C LYS A 46 4.53 -4.31 -7.32
N TYR A 47 3.42 -4.12 -6.64
CA TYR A 47 2.58 -2.95 -6.74
C TYR A 47 2.75 -2.06 -5.52
N VAL A 48 2.99 -0.77 -5.76
CA VAL A 48 3.27 0.23 -4.71
C VAL A 48 2.21 1.33 -4.75
N PRO A 49 1.58 1.68 -3.61
CA PRO A 49 0.57 2.74 -3.53
C PRO A 49 1.06 4.08 -4.06
N ARG A 50 0.21 4.75 -4.84
CA ARG A 50 0.33 6.17 -5.20
C ARG A 50 -0.18 7.03 -4.02
N ALA A 51 0.56 7.00 -2.92
CA ALA A 51 0.20 7.70 -1.68
C ALA A 51 1.39 8.48 -1.11
N VAL A 52 1.09 9.64 -0.53
CA VAL A 52 2.02 10.37 0.33
C VAL A 52 1.41 10.40 1.73
N LEU A 53 2.16 9.92 2.72
CA LEU A 53 1.79 9.96 4.12
C LEU A 53 2.54 11.13 4.75
N VAL A 54 1.79 12.10 5.28
CA VAL A 54 2.34 13.30 5.91
C VAL A 54 2.01 13.23 7.40
N ASP A 55 3.03 13.29 8.24
CA ASP A 55 2.87 13.37 9.70
C ASP A 55 4.05 14.11 10.33
N LEU A 56 3.77 14.93 11.34
CA LEU A 56 4.81 15.60 12.13
C LEU A 56 5.22 14.75 13.35
N GLU A 57 4.48 13.67 13.66
CA GLU A 57 4.75 12.78 14.77
C GLU A 57 5.47 11.49 14.28
N PRO A 58 6.72 11.23 14.74
CA PRO A 58 7.49 10.06 14.31
C PRO A 58 6.81 8.71 14.61
N GLY A 59 6.01 8.66 15.69
CA GLY A 59 5.37 7.42 16.16
C GLY A 59 4.32 6.85 15.22
N THR A 60 3.70 7.67 14.37
CA THR A 60 2.70 7.20 13.41
C THR A 60 3.31 6.32 12.32
N MET A 61 4.55 6.61 11.91
CA MET A 61 5.26 5.81 10.91
C MET A 61 5.52 4.38 11.42
N ASP A 62 5.95 4.26 12.68
CA ASP A 62 6.21 2.95 13.31
C ASP A 62 4.93 2.13 13.40
N ALA A 63 3.80 2.76 13.70
CA ALA A 63 2.50 2.08 13.74
C ALA A 63 2.07 1.55 12.36
N VAL A 64 2.25 2.33 11.30
CA VAL A 64 1.93 1.90 9.92
C VAL A 64 2.87 0.78 9.47
N ARG A 65 4.17 0.90 9.77
CA ARG A 65 5.19 -0.11 9.42
C ARG A 65 5.06 -1.41 10.19
N ALA A 66 4.59 -1.36 11.43
CA ALA A 66 4.31 -2.55 12.24
C ALA A 66 3.02 -3.27 11.81
N GLY A 67 2.18 -2.62 10.99
CA GLY A 67 0.96 -3.20 10.46
C GLY A 67 1.20 -4.29 9.39
N PRO A 68 0.18 -5.10 9.08
CA PRO A 68 0.28 -6.20 8.10
C PRO A 68 0.65 -5.73 6.68
N PHE A 69 0.43 -4.46 6.36
CA PHE A 69 0.78 -3.82 5.09
C PHE A 69 1.95 -2.83 5.22
N GLY A 70 2.75 -2.94 6.28
CA GLY A 70 3.87 -2.02 6.53
C GLY A 70 4.94 -2.02 5.44
N GLN A 71 5.07 -3.13 4.70
CA GLN A 71 6.03 -3.29 3.59
C GLN A 71 5.47 -2.81 2.23
N LEU A 72 4.21 -2.40 2.19
CA LEU A 72 3.53 -1.91 1.00
C LEU A 72 4.03 -0.52 0.60
N PHE A 73 4.30 0.34 1.59
CA PHE A 73 4.74 1.72 1.37
C PHE A 73 6.26 1.80 1.25
N ARG A 74 6.74 2.60 0.30
CA ARG A 74 8.18 2.92 0.21
C ARG A 74 8.55 3.93 1.30
N PRO A 75 9.81 3.92 1.79
CA PRO A 75 10.32 4.95 2.69
C PRO A 75 10.10 6.37 2.15
N ASP A 76 10.24 6.55 0.83
CA ASP A 76 10.07 7.85 0.16
C ASP A 76 8.61 8.35 0.12
N ASN A 77 7.62 7.51 0.49
CA ASN A 77 6.23 7.92 0.56
C ASN A 77 5.92 8.72 1.85
N PHE A 78 6.87 8.78 2.79
CA PHE A 78 6.69 9.48 4.06
C PHE A 78 7.36 10.85 4.02
N VAL A 79 6.59 11.88 4.38
CA VAL A 79 7.07 13.25 4.57
C VAL A 79 6.91 13.61 6.03
N PHE A 80 8.00 14.09 6.64
CA PHE A 80 8.12 14.51 8.03
C PHE A 80 8.43 16.01 8.09
#